data_AF-A0A529LHT3-F1
#
_entry.id   AF-A0A529LHT3-F1
#
_cell.length_a   1.000
_cell.length_b   1.000
_cell.length_c   1.000
_cell.angle_alpha   90.00
_cell.angle_beta   90.00
_cell.angle_gamma   90.00
#
_symmetry.space_group_name_H-M   'P 1'
#
loop_
_entity.id
_entity.type
_entity.pdbx_description
1 polymer ?
#
loop_
_entity_poly.entity_id
_entity_poly.type
_entity_poly.pdbx_seq_one_letter_code
_entity_poly.pdbx_strand_id
1 'polypeptide(L)'
;TRGSEITDGGSLYWVIKGSVQCRQLITEIRPFTDAEGIGRCHLVLDPEVVRTDWQPRRAFQGWRYLKPANAPADLGKGMAALAEMPRKLRLELAELGLL
;
A
#
# COMPACT_ATOMS: atom_id res chain seq x y z
N THR A 1 -4.94 0.73 -22.62
CA THR A 1 -4.07 1.54 -21.72
C THR A 1 -3.80 0.72 -20.47
N ARG A 2 -2.70 0.96 -19.73
CA ARG A 2 -2.36 0.21 -18.51
C ARG A 2 -3.39 0.32 -17.36
N GLY A 3 -4.43 1.13 -17.53
CA GLY A 3 -5.44 1.35 -16.50
C GLY A 3 -6.19 0.07 -16.13
N SER A 4 -6.58 -0.74 -17.13
CA SER A 4 -7.29 -2.01 -16.89
C SER A 4 -6.44 -3.02 -16.11
N GLU A 5 -5.14 -3.10 -16.42
CA GLU A 5 -4.19 -3.95 -15.68
C GLU A 5 -4.04 -3.50 -14.22
N ILE A 6 -4.13 -2.20 -13.95
CA ILE A 6 -4.02 -1.66 -12.59
C ILE A 6 -5.31 -1.88 -11.81
N THR A 7 -6.48 -1.74 -12.45
CA THR A 7 -7.78 -1.98 -11.79
C THR A 7 -8.08 -3.47 -11.60
N ASP A 8 -7.37 -4.36 -12.30
CA ASP A 8 -7.45 -5.81 -12.12
C ASP A 8 -6.66 -6.26 -10.88
N GLY A 9 -7.11 -5.83 -9.70
CA GLY A 9 -6.54 -6.21 -8.41
C GLY A 9 -5.33 -5.39 -7.94
N GLY A 10 -4.94 -4.33 -8.65
CA GLY A 10 -3.85 -3.44 -8.23
C GLY A 10 -4.20 -2.59 -7.01
N SER A 11 -3.18 -2.25 -6.22
CA SER A 11 -3.34 -1.48 -4.98
C SER A 11 -2.26 -0.41 -4.84
N LEU A 12 -2.59 0.67 -4.13
CA LEU A 12 -1.59 1.57 -3.55
C LEU A 12 -1.07 1.00 -2.24
N TYR A 13 0.25 0.98 -2.06
CA TYR A 13 0.92 0.54 -0.85
C TYR A 13 1.54 1.75 -0.15
N TRP A 14 1.20 1.94 1.13
CA TRP A 14 1.54 3.16 1.87
C TRP A 14 2.80 2.98 2.70
N VAL A 15 3.82 3.80 2.41
CA VAL A 15 5.03 3.88 3.24
C VAL A 15 4.79 4.86 4.37
N ILE A 16 4.70 4.35 5.59
CA ILE A 16 4.48 5.14 6.80
C ILE A 16 5.65 4.87 7.75
N LYS A 17 6.35 5.93 8.16
CA LYS A 17 7.49 5.87 9.09
C LYS A 17 8.59 4.85 8.68
N GLY A 18 8.86 4.74 7.37
CA GLY A 18 9.96 3.92 6.84
C GLY A 18 9.61 2.46 6.53
N SER A 19 8.32 2.10 6.53
CA SER A 19 7.85 0.76 6.16
C SER A 19 6.53 0.82 5.43
N VAL A 20 6.28 -0.14 4.54
CA VAL A 20 4.93 -0.42 4.05
C VAL A 20 4.12 -0.99 5.22
N GLN A 21 2.93 -0.44 5.46
CA GLN A 21 2.08 -0.86 6.59
C GLN A 21 0.63 -1.18 6.21
N CYS A 22 0.19 -0.71 5.05
CA CYS A 22 -1.15 -0.99 4.54
C CYS A 22 -1.21 -0.78 3.03
N ARG A 23 -2.29 -1.28 2.45
CA ARG A 23 -2.67 -1.06 1.06
C ARG A 23 -4.13 -0.67 0.93
N GLN A 24 -4.47 -0.04 -0.18
CA GLN A 24 -5.84 0.20 -0.62
C GLN A 24 -5.97 -0.22 -2.07
N LEU A 25 -7.05 -0.93 -2.39
CA LEU A 25 -7.36 -1.36 -3.75
C LEU A 25 -7.66 -0.14 -4.63
N ILE A 26 -7.17 -0.14 -5.86
CA ILE A 26 -7.55 0.84 -6.88
C ILE A 26 -8.76 0.26 -7.61
N THR A 27 -9.93 0.84 -7.35
CA THR A 27 -11.19 0.36 -7.94
C THR A 27 -11.43 0.93 -9.33
N GLU A 28 -10.93 2.13 -9.59
CA GLU A 28 -11.12 2.80 -10.89
C GLU A 28 -10.03 3.85 -11.14
N ILE A 29 -9.76 4.12 -12.42
CA ILE A 29 -8.94 5.25 -12.86
C ILE A 29 -9.78 6.09 -13.81
N ARG A 30 -10.08 7.34 -13.42
CA ARG A 30 -10.94 8.26 -14.18
C ARG A 30 -10.11 9.36 -14.83
N PRO A 31 -9.84 9.30 -16.15
CA PRO A 31 -9.15 10.36 -16.85
C PRO A 31 -9.98 11.66 -16.81
N PHE A 32 -9.30 12.79 -16.67
CA PHE A 32 -9.91 14.11 -16.83
C PHE A 32 -8.88 15.08 -17.40
N THR A 33 -9.37 16.16 -18.00
CA THR A 33 -8.54 17.29 -18.41
C THR A 33 -8.83 18.43 -17.45
N ASP A 34 -7.79 19.06 -16.94
CA ASP A 34 -7.96 20.21 -16.04
C ASP A 34 -8.21 21.52 -16.79
N ALA A 35 -8.34 22.61 -16.04
CA ALA A 35 -8.52 23.94 -16.60
C ALA A 35 -7.33 24.43 -17.45
N GLU A 36 -6.15 23.82 -17.30
CA GLU A 36 -4.92 24.14 -18.04
C GLU A 36 -4.77 23.28 -19.31
N GLY A 37 -5.73 22.39 -19.61
CA GLY A 37 -5.67 21.49 -20.76
C GLY A 37 -4.78 20.26 -20.55
N ILE A 38 -4.29 20.03 -19.33
CA ILE A 38 -3.41 18.93 -18.96
C ILE A 38 -4.23 17.68 -18.62
N GLY A 39 -3.97 16.60 -19.36
CA GLY A 39 -4.55 15.28 -19.07
C GLY A 39 -4.02 14.73 -17.75
N ARG A 40 -4.94 14.47 -16.81
CA ARG A 40 -4.68 13.84 -15.51
C ARG A 40 -5.68 12.71 -15.28
N CYS A 41 -5.60 12.06 -14.12
CA CYS A 41 -6.60 11.08 -13.71
C CYS A 41 -6.88 11.16 -12.20
N HIS A 42 -8.09 10.80 -11.82
CA HIS A 42 -8.43 10.46 -10.45
C HIS A 42 -8.19 8.96 -10.24
N LEU A 43 -7.50 8.63 -9.16
CA LEU A 43 -7.44 7.27 -8.64
C LEU A 43 -8.59 7.10 -7.66
N VAL A 44 -9.53 6.22 -7.98
CA VAL A 44 -10.61 5.85 -7.07
C VAL A 44 -10.11 4.67 -6.25
N LEU A 45 -10.10 4.84 -4.93
CA LEU A 45 -9.62 3.85 -4.00
C LEU A 45 -10.80 3.22 -3.25
N ASP A 46 -10.66 1.96 -2.91
CA ASP A 46 -11.55 1.32 -1.94
C ASP A 46 -11.41 2.02 -0.57
N PRO A 47 -12.54 2.33 0.12
CA PRO A 47 -12.49 2.94 1.44
C PRO A 47 -11.83 2.05 2.51
N GLU A 48 -11.78 0.74 2.31
CA GLU A 48 -11.15 -0.19 3.22
C GLU A 48 -9.61 -0.10 3.14
N VAL A 49 -8.98 0.16 4.29
CA VAL A 49 -7.53 0.13 4.44
C VAL A 49 -7.11 -1.24 4.97
N VAL A 50 -6.48 -2.03 4.11
CA VAL A 50 -6.01 -3.38 4.44
C VAL A 50 -4.60 -3.31 5.01
N ARG A 51 -4.39 -3.82 6.22
CA ARG A 51 -3.06 -3.91 6.83
C ARG A 51 -2.21 -4.93 6.07
N THR A 52 -0.93 -4.63 5.89
CA THR A 52 0.03 -5.56 5.29
C THR A 52 1.06 -5.97 6.33
N ASP A 53 1.77 -7.06 6.05
CA ASP A 53 2.99 -7.39 6.77
C ASP A 53 3.98 -6.24 6.72
N TRP A 54 4.81 -6.18 7.76
CA TRP A 54 5.82 -5.15 7.88
C TRP A 54 6.90 -5.37 6.82
N GLN A 55 7.09 -4.38 5.95
CA GLN A 55 8.15 -4.42 4.93
C GLN A 55 8.92 -3.08 4.93
N PRO A 56 10.23 -3.08 5.26
CA PRO A 56 11.00 -1.85 5.32
C PRO A 56 11.12 -1.21 3.93
N ARG A 57 10.85 0.10 3.86
CA ARG A 57 10.84 0.87 2.61
C ARG A 57 11.20 2.33 2.89
N ARG A 58 12.26 2.84 2.25
CA ARG A 58 12.66 4.24 2.39
C ARG A 58 11.54 5.17 1.93
N ALA A 59 11.39 6.31 2.60
CA ALA A 59 10.48 7.36 2.16
C ALA A 59 10.93 7.92 0.80
N PHE A 60 9.98 8.25 -0.06
CA PHE A 60 10.20 8.88 -1.35
C PHE A 60 9.00 9.77 -1.70
N GLN A 61 9.19 10.70 -2.62
CA GLN A 61 8.12 11.56 -3.14
C GLN A 61 7.50 10.93 -4.39
N GLY A 62 6.17 11.02 -4.50
CA GLY A 62 5.40 10.43 -5.60
C GLY A 62 5.13 8.93 -5.40
N TRP A 63 4.86 8.21 -6.49
CA TRP A 63 4.64 6.76 -6.50
C TRP A 63 5.68 6.03 -7.35
N ARG A 64 5.92 4.77 -7.03
CA ARG A 64 6.75 3.86 -7.81
C ARG A 64 6.00 2.57 -8.01
N TYR A 65 6.18 1.94 -9.17
CA TYR A 65 5.61 0.62 -9.42
C TYR A 65 6.23 -0.43 -8.48
N LEU A 66 5.37 -1.25 -7.89
CA LEU A 66 5.75 -2.41 -7.09
C LEU A 66 5.42 -3.66 -7.91
N LYS A 67 6.40 -4.56 -8.07
CA LYS A 67 6.16 -5.84 -8.74
C LYS A 67 5.28 -6.70 -7.82
N PRO A 68 4.32 -7.49 -8.35
CA PRO A 68 3.48 -8.37 -7.54
C PRO A 68 4.27 -9.28 -6.59
N ALA A 69 5.39 -9.85 -7.06
CA ALA A 69 6.27 -10.69 -6.24
C ALA A 69 6.96 -9.99 -5.05
N ASN A 70 6.96 -8.65 -5.03
CA ASN A 70 7.53 -7.84 -3.94
C ASN A 70 6.46 -7.22 -3.05
N ALA A 71 5.18 -7.42 -3.35
CA ALA A 71 4.09 -6.91 -2.54
C ALA A 71 4.05 -7.65 -1.19
N PRO A 72 4.00 -6.93 -0.06
CA PRO A 72 3.82 -7.58 1.23
C PRO A 72 2.43 -8.23 1.28
N ALA A 73 2.33 -9.36 1.97
CA ALA A 73 1.06 -10.05 2.17
C ALA A 73 0.14 -9.24 3.07
N ASP A 74 -1.17 -9.52 2.98
CA ASP A 74 -2.14 -8.94 3.90
C ASP A 74 -1.98 -9.57 5.28
N LEU A 75 -2.02 -8.71 6.29
CA LEU A 75 -1.99 -9.17 7.67
C LEU A 75 -3.34 -9.83 7.97
N GLY A 76 -3.34 -11.16 8.15
CA GLY A 76 -4.55 -11.93 8.39
C GLY A 76 -5.32 -11.46 9.64
N LYS A 77 -6.64 -11.69 9.67
CA LYS A 77 -7.53 -11.27 10.78
C LYS A 77 -7.09 -11.79 12.17
N GLY A 78 -6.39 -12.93 12.23
CA GLY A 78 -5.84 -13.50 13.47
C GLY A 78 -4.59 -12.79 14.01
N MET A 79 -3.97 -11.91 13.23
CA MET A 79 -2.77 -11.15 13.59
C MET A 79 -3.10 -9.70 14.01
N ALA A 80 -4.38 -9.34 14.13
CA ALA A 80 -4.81 -8.03 14.61
C ALA A 80 -4.18 -7.64 15.96
N ALA A 81 -3.96 -8.63 16.84
CA ALA A 81 -3.23 -8.44 18.09
C ALA A 81 -1.79 -7.93 17.89
N LEU A 82 -1.09 -8.35 16.81
CA LEU A 82 0.22 -7.80 16.46
C LEU A 82 0.10 -6.38 15.92
N ALA A 83 -0.96 -6.05 15.17
CA ALA A 83 -1.19 -4.68 14.71
C ALA A 83 -1.44 -3.70 15.87
N GLU A 84 -2.08 -4.16 16.95
CA GLU A 84 -2.28 -3.41 18.19
C GLU A 84 -1.02 -3.30 19.06
N MET A 85 -0.02 -4.17 18.85
CA MET A 85 1.21 -4.09 19.63
C MET A 85 1.97 -2.78 19.38
N PRO A 86 2.56 -2.21 20.44
CA PRO A 86 3.43 -1.05 20.34
C PRO A 86 4.48 -1.22 19.25
N ARG A 87 4.64 -0.20 18.41
CA ARG A 87 5.55 -0.24 17.26
C ARG A 87 6.97 -0.69 17.64
N LYS A 88 7.47 -0.25 18.79
CA LYS A 88 8.81 -0.61 19.28
C LYS A 88 8.95 -2.13 19.47
N LEU A 89 7.97 -2.75 20.14
CA LEU A 89 7.96 -4.19 20.38
C LEU A 89 7.86 -5.00 19.08
N ARG A 90 7.05 -4.55 18.11
CA ARG A 90 7.00 -5.19 16.80
C ARG A 90 8.32 -5.15 16.04
N LEU A 91 9.03 -4.02 16.11
CA LEU A 91 10.34 -3.89 15.46
C LEU A 91 11.36 -4.82 16.10
N GLU A 92 11.38 -4.90 17.43
CA GLU A 92 12.26 -5.83 18.17
C GLU A 92 11.96 -7.29 17.82
N LEU A 93 10.67 -7.69 17.73
CA LEU A 93 10.30 -9.06 17.33
C LEU A 93 10.70 -9.38 15.88
N ALA A 94 10.54 -8.43 14.96
CA ALA A 94 10.96 -8.60 13.57
C ALA A 94 12.48 -8.70 13.43
N GLU A 95 13.24 -7.89 14.19
CA GLU A 95 14.71 -7.98 14.25
C GLU A 95 15.17 -9.35 14.80
N LEU A 96 14.39 -9.96 15.68
CA LEU A 96 14.67 -11.28 16.25
C LEU A 96 14.15 -12.46 15.39
N GLY A 97 13.48 -12.19 14.26
CA GLY A 97 12.94 -13.23 13.36
C GLY A 97 11.75 -14.01 13.94
N LEU A 98 11.01 -13.39 14.86
CA LEU A 98 9.84 -13.98 15.54
C LEU A 98 8.51 -13.57 14.90
N LEU A 99 8.58 -12.98 13.70
CA LEU A 99 7.47 -12.43 12.91
C LEU A 99 7.61 -12.86 11.44
#